data_AF-A0A9E0TTP2-F1
#
_entry.id   AF-A0A9E0TTP2-F1
#
_cell.length_a   1.000
_cell.length_b   1.000
_cell.length_c   1.000
_cell.angle_alpha   90.00
_cell.angle_beta   90.00
_cell.angle_gamma   90.00
#
_symmetry.space_group_name_H-M   'P 1'
#
loop_
_entity.id
_entity.type
_entity.pdbx_description
1 polymer ?
#
loop_
_entity_poly.entity_id
_entity_poly.type
_entity_poly.pdbx_seq_one_letter_code
_entity_poly.pdbx_strand_id
1 'polypeptide(L)'
;MATTRINLQPALLDLCSLENSCPPASVTEGQKESTAAAFTARSRKVVPISTPLTSIKPGNYSQVIEKIKRILDSNSLPTVYRQHLVQPLYDKLISKEGKKWFENQLKDEEDRPLENVILAIFQNFSTPAEGGVSQENAAAAQEAISDLFQDFMQRKCHLVDRGKDCKTAPSPLPFWTQEDISTYPRIRESLDTAAITVNIVNVPARYATRSAIAWGTFGHEVSGHDILGQYPGALEELQEALKIELKNKKLDQFIPHWLKWMNEATSDVLSILHLGPAGAFSMIGFLKALGENRSFKLANISFLGDEHPVDLLRAFVVKAAVNLLPLTDRTMYTALIEQTLANDLKGINEIWLDSVNTQSPDIQAFFRCHLKKHPLDELSFKEIDNGIAALLHGSLGTNACINNLKNISRNQKTKLARSDERGSNTVSHDAFLIDKSRQSAELFAQVVMTTPLKALGGKSFSEIRAWKDKDEKIANTFRKILLLEDDIVDKYKEGCFGSHVVSAAIMESISDTSTNPMNQARLQSIFKRMISILNTLHKTNSEWTETDYIPQVPTTRRIGGRSIGGEEAFW
;
A
#
# COMPACT_ATOMS: atom_id res chain seq x y z
N MET A 1 6.72 44.61 -13.84
CA MET A 1 6.37 43.31 -13.24
C MET A 1 4.99 42.94 -13.75
N ALA A 2 4.87 41.89 -14.56
CA ALA A 2 3.59 41.47 -15.16
C ALA A 2 3.27 40.03 -14.73
N THR A 3 2.13 39.84 -14.10
CA THR A 3 1.64 38.53 -13.63
C THR A 3 0.99 37.77 -14.78
N THR A 4 1.74 36.85 -15.37
CA THR A 4 1.22 35.97 -16.43
C THR A 4 0.38 34.86 -15.80
N ARG A 5 -0.94 34.87 -16.02
CA ARG A 5 -1.80 33.72 -15.72
C ARG A 5 -1.58 32.66 -16.79
N ILE A 6 -1.12 31.48 -16.38
CA ILE A 6 -1.04 30.32 -17.28
C ILE A 6 -2.45 29.78 -17.50
N ASN A 7 -2.88 29.74 -18.76
CA ASN A 7 -4.19 29.26 -19.17
C ASN A 7 -4.05 27.84 -19.72
N LEU A 8 -4.68 26.85 -19.09
CA LEU A 8 -4.51 25.42 -19.42
C LEU A 8 -5.65 24.89 -20.29
N GLN A 9 -5.58 25.16 -21.60
CA GLN A 9 -6.16 24.45 -22.76
C GLN A 9 -6.07 25.36 -24.01
N PRO A 10 -6.09 24.85 -25.27
CA PRO A 10 -6.54 23.52 -25.68
C PRO A 10 -5.58 22.72 -26.58
N ALA A 11 -5.79 21.40 -26.62
CA ALA A 11 -5.40 20.51 -27.72
C ALA A 11 -6.53 19.47 -27.92
N LEU A 12 -7.68 19.95 -28.43
CA LEU A 12 -8.90 19.16 -28.58
C LEU A 12 -9.70 19.60 -29.82
N LEU A 13 -9.00 19.68 -30.96
CA LEU A 13 -9.54 20.00 -32.28
C LEU A 13 -8.86 19.12 -33.33
N ASP A 14 -9.31 17.86 -33.48
CA ASP A 14 -9.22 17.14 -34.77
C ASP A 14 -10.06 15.84 -34.88
N LEU A 15 -11.16 15.70 -34.13
CA LEU A 15 -12.03 14.51 -34.18
C LEU A 15 -13.54 14.82 -34.25
N CYS A 16 -13.91 15.94 -34.89
CA CYS A 16 -15.31 16.26 -35.22
C CYS A 16 -15.52 16.31 -36.73
N SER A 17 -15.53 15.16 -37.39
CA SER A 17 -15.93 15.03 -38.80
C SER A 17 -16.49 13.64 -39.12
N LEU A 18 -17.55 13.21 -38.41
CA LEU A 18 -18.39 12.06 -38.80
C LEU A 18 -19.74 12.01 -38.04
N GLU A 19 -20.53 13.08 -38.10
CA GLU A 19 -21.97 13.04 -37.75
C GLU A 19 -22.80 13.62 -38.89
N ASN A 20 -23.64 12.78 -39.51
CA ASN A 20 -24.71 13.19 -40.43
C ASN A 20 -25.64 12.00 -40.74
N SER A 21 -26.62 11.72 -39.85
CA SER A 21 -28.00 11.31 -40.21
C SER A 21 -28.80 10.78 -39.01
N CYS A 22 -29.65 11.61 -38.41
CA CYS A 22 -30.90 11.15 -37.79
C CYS A 22 -31.88 12.34 -37.64
N PRO A 23 -33.18 12.19 -37.95
CA PRO A 23 -34.14 13.29 -37.97
C PRO A 23 -34.70 13.64 -36.58
N PRO A 24 -35.23 14.86 -36.38
CA PRO A 24 -35.74 15.30 -35.08
C PRO A 24 -37.10 14.68 -34.75
N ALA A 25 -37.23 14.16 -33.52
CA ALA A 25 -38.53 13.79 -32.95
C ALA A 25 -39.24 15.03 -32.40
N SER A 26 -40.50 15.23 -32.77
CA SER A 26 -41.34 16.34 -32.34
C SER A 26 -41.72 16.24 -30.86
N VAL A 27 -41.52 17.32 -30.10
CA VAL A 27 -42.04 17.47 -28.73
C VAL A 27 -43.44 18.08 -28.80
N THR A 28 -44.46 17.35 -28.34
CA THR A 28 -45.81 17.90 -28.10
C THR A 28 -45.93 18.36 -26.65
N GLU A 29 -46.26 19.63 -26.44
CA GLU A 29 -46.70 20.13 -25.14
C GLU A 29 -48.01 19.46 -24.71
N GLY A 30 -48.08 19.00 -23.45
CA GLY A 30 -49.35 18.53 -22.88
C GLY A 30 -49.22 17.57 -21.71
N GLN A 31 -48.91 18.09 -20.52
CA GLN A 31 -49.57 17.75 -19.23
C GLN A 31 -48.77 18.34 -18.06
N LYS A 32 -49.22 19.52 -17.60
CA LYS A 32 -49.02 19.94 -16.21
C LYS A 32 -50.19 19.40 -15.40
N GLU A 33 -49.88 18.71 -14.30
CA GLU A 33 -50.63 18.57 -13.03
C GLU A 33 -50.55 17.14 -12.46
N SER A 34 -50.67 17.05 -11.12
CA SER A 34 -50.73 15.82 -10.32
C SER A 34 -49.48 14.92 -10.28
N THR A 35 -48.58 15.20 -9.34
CA THR A 35 -48.05 14.20 -8.37
C THR A 35 -47.19 14.86 -7.27
N ALA A 36 -47.75 15.85 -6.59
CA ALA A 36 -47.15 16.44 -5.38
C ALA A 36 -47.51 15.62 -4.12
N ALA A 37 -47.21 14.32 -4.12
CA ALA A 37 -47.32 13.43 -2.95
C ALA A 37 -46.45 12.17 -3.10
N ALA A 38 -45.93 11.67 -1.99
CA ALA A 38 -45.18 10.40 -1.88
C ALA A 38 -43.78 10.33 -2.53
N PHE A 39 -42.88 11.24 -2.15
CA PHE A 39 -41.43 10.95 -2.13
C PHE A 39 -40.93 10.76 -0.69
N THR A 40 -41.51 9.78 0.02
CA THR A 40 -40.92 9.30 1.27
C THR A 40 -39.55 8.69 0.95
N ALA A 41 -38.51 9.24 1.58
CA ALA A 41 -37.14 8.80 1.35
C ALA A 41 -37.00 7.30 1.68
N ARG A 42 -36.97 6.46 0.63
CA ARG A 42 -36.38 5.12 0.73
C ARG A 42 -34.90 5.31 0.97
N SER A 43 -34.52 5.40 2.24
CA SER A 43 -33.15 5.13 2.67
C SER A 43 -32.76 3.79 2.06
N ARG A 44 -31.83 3.82 1.09
CA ARG A 44 -31.23 2.58 0.60
C ARG A 44 -30.55 1.97 1.82
N LYS A 45 -31.15 0.90 2.33
CA LYS A 45 -30.61 0.10 3.43
C LYS A 45 -29.24 -0.34 2.94
N VAL A 46 -28.18 0.31 3.44
CA VAL A 46 -26.81 -0.11 3.16
C VAL A 46 -26.75 -1.55 3.62
N VAL A 47 -26.61 -2.48 2.68
CA VAL A 47 -26.49 -3.89 3.01
C VAL A 47 -25.25 -4.00 3.88
N PRO A 48 -25.38 -4.35 5.17
CA PRO A 48 -24.21 -4.62 5.99
C PRO A 48 -23.47 -5.77 5.33
N ILE A 49 -22.14 -5.81 5.42
CA ILE A 49 -21.40 -7.03 5.07
C ILE A 49 -21.98 -8.12 5.98
N SER A 50 -22.79 -9.02 5.41
CA SER A 50 -23.85 -9.74 6.13
C SER A 50 -23.35 -10.95 6.91
N THR A 51 -22.04 -10.97 7.16
CA THR A 51 -21.36 -11.90 8.04
C THR A 51 -20.14 -11.13 8.53
N PRO A 52 -19.97 -10.91 9.84
CA PRO A 52 -18.65 -10.65 10.38
C PRO A 52 -17.73 -11.74 9.85
N LEU A 53 -16.47 -11.42 9.58
CA LEU A 53 -15.46 -12.44 9.38
C LEU A 53 -15.50 -13.33 10.63
N THR A 54 -16.07 -14.52 10.53
CA THR A 54 -16.09 -15.46 11.65
C THR A 54 -14.65 -15.72 12.02
N SER A 55 -14.29 -15.72 13.31
CA SER A 55 -12.91 -15.92 13.73
C SER A 55 -12.42 -17.27 13.20
N ILE A 56 -11.68 -17.23 12.09
CA ILE A 56 -11.30 -18.43 11.35
C ILE A 56 -10.15 -19.03 12.12
N LYS A 57 -10.49 -20.01 12.93
CA LYS A 57 -9.49 -20.86 13.56
C LYS A 57 -9.04 -21.89 12.52
N PRO A 58 -7.75 -22.22 12.44
CA PRO A 58 -7.24 -23.20 11.46
C PRO A 58 -7.86 -24.59 11.64
N GLY A 59 -8.47 -24.85 12.79
CA GLY A 59 -9.09 -26.10 13.19
C GLY A 59 -8.28 -26.77 14.29
N ASN A 60 -8.62 -28.02 14.62
CA ASN A 60 -7.69 -28.85 15.38
C ASN A 60 -6.56 -29.36 14.46
N TYR A 61 -5.45 -29.78 15.06
CA TYR A 61 -4.26 -30.26 14.35
C TYR A 61 -4.54 -31.29 13.24
N SER A 62 -5.45 -32.25 13.49
CA SER A 62 -5.81 -33.27 12.49
C SER A 62 -6.55 -32.66 11.29
N GLN A 63 -7.47 -31.72 11.53
CA GLN A 63 -8.19 -30.99 10.47
C GLN A 63 -7.23 -30.15 9.62
N VAL A 64 -6.23 -29.51 10.24
CA VAL A 64 -5.19 -28.75 9.55
C VAL A 64 -4.40 -29.64 8.60
N ILE A 65 -3.91 -30.79 9.08
CA ILE A 65 -3.16 -31.76 8.27
C ILE A 65 -4.01 -32.26 7.09
N GLU A 66 -5.27 -32.60 7.33
CA GLU A 66 -6.18 -33.09 6.28
C GLU A 66 -6.47 -32.02 5.21
N LYS A 67 -6.67 -30.76 5.61
CA LYS A 67 -6.85 -29.63 4.68
C LYS A 67 -5.58 -29.34 3.88
N ILE A 68 -4.42 -29.22 4.53
CA ILE A 68 -3.14 -28.97 3.85
C ILE A 68 -2.83 -30.11 2.86
N LYS A 69 -3.10 -31.36 3.24
CA LYS A 69 -2.97 -32.50 2.33
C LYS A 69 -3.86 -32.35 1.09
N ARG A 70 -5.15 -32.01 1.25
CA ARG A 70 -6.05 -31.74 0.10
C ARG A 70 -5.54 -30.63 -0.81
N ILE A 71 -4.91 -29.59 -0.26
CA ILE A 71 -4.34 -28.48 -1.04
C ILE A 71 -3.10 -28.95 -1.81
N LEU A 72 -2.25 -29.78 -1.20
CA LEU A 72 -1.13 -30.44 -1.90
C LEU A 72 -1.62 -31.40 -2.99
N ASP A 73 -2.64 -32.20 -2.71
CA ASP A 73 -3.22 -33.14 -3.67
C ASP A 73 -4.01 -32.43 -4.80
N SER A 74 -4.18 -31.09 -4.72
CA SER A 74 -4.82 -30.29 -5.78
C SER A 74 -3.87 -29.88 -6.90
N ASN A 75 -4.37 -29.95 -8.13
CA ASN A 75 -3.71 -29.41 -9.33
C ASN A 75 -3.75 -27.86 -9.40
N SER A 76 -4.49 -27.20 -8.51
CA SER A 76 -4.63 -25.73 -8.47
C SER A 76 -3.58 -25.00 -7.63
N LEU A 77 -2.70 -25.73 -6.94
CA LEU A 77 -1.63 -25.13 -6.13
C LEU A 77 -0.40 -24.85 -7.02
N PRO A 78 0.01 -23.57 -7.23
CA PRO A 78 1.15 -23.25 -8.08
C PRO A 78 2.44 -23.82 -7.49
N THR A 79 3.33 -24.29 -8.37
CA THR A 79 4.49 -25.09 -7.95
C THR A 79 5.48 -24.33 -7.08
N VAL A 80 5.59 -23.01 -7.26
CA VAL A 80 6.38 -22.15 -6.37
C VAL A 80 5.86 -22.21 -4.92
N TYR A 81 4.55 -22.06 -4.68
CA TYR A 81 3.97 -22.15 -3.33
C TYR A 81 3.95 -23.58 -2.78
N ARG A 82 3.78 -24.59 -3.64
CA ARG A 82 3.94 -26.00 -3.27
C ARG A 82 5.33 -26.26 -2.66
N GLN A 83 6.39 -25.87 -3.37
CA GLN A 83 7.77 -26.13 -2.97
C GLN A 83 8.23 -25.27 -1.78
N HIS A 84 7.85 -23.98 -1.76
CA HIS A 84 8.42 -23.00 -0.83
C HIS A 84 7.58 -22.70 0.42
N LEU A 85 6.34 -23.21 0.49
CA LEU A 85 5.40 -22.94 1.59
C LEU A 85 4.64 -24.19 2.04
N VAL A 86 3.82 -24.78 1.16
CA VAL A 86 2.81 -25.76 1.57
C VAL A 86 3.43 -27.13 1.88
N GLN A 87 4.35 -27.64 1.06
CA GLN A 87 5.03 -28.90 1.31
C GLN A 87 5.95 -28.84 2.55
N PRO A 88 6.82 -27.81 2.73
CA PRO A 88 7.63 -27.67 3.94
C PRO A 88 6.80 -27.62 5.23
N LEU A 89 5.65 -26.91 5.20
CA LEU A 89 4.72 -26.87 6.32
C LEU A 89 4.10 -28.25 6.60
N TYR A 90 3.64 -28.94 5.56
CA TYR A 90 3.08 -30.28 5.69
C TYR A 90 4.09 -31.27 6.28
N ASP A 91 5.33 -31.27 5.77
CA ASP A 91 6.40 -32.15 6.25
C ASP A 91 6.74 -31.90 7.72
N LYS A 92 6.80 -30.63 8.15
CA LYS A 92 6.95 -30.26 9.57
C LYS A 92 5.76 -30.75 10.40
N LEU A 93 4.54 -30.58 9.91
CA LEU A 93 3.32 -31.02 10.59
C LEU A 93 3.23 -32.54 10.73
N ILE A 94 3.57 -33.34 9.71
CA ILE A 94 3.53 -34.81 9.81
C ILE A 94 4.75 -35.43 10.50
N SER A 95 5.77 -34.63 10.83
CA SER A 95 6.96 -35.09 11.56
C SER A 95 6.61 -35.67 12.95
N LYS A 96 7.52 -36.45 13.52
CA LYS A 96 7.34 -37.05 14.88
C LYS A 96 7.06 -36.01 15.97
N GLU A 97 7.50 -34.77 15.78
CA GLU A 97 7.31 -33.67 16.72
C GLU A 97 6.21 -32.69 16.28
N GLY A 98 5.65 -32.85 15.08
CA GLY A 98 4.78 -31.87 14.42
C GLY A 98 3.56 -31.45 15.24
N LYS A 99 2.93 -32.38 15.97
CA LYS A 99 1.83 -32.07 16.89
C LYS A 99 2.26 -31.17 18.04
N LYS A 100 3.37 -31.52 18.70
CA LYS A 100 3.92 -30.74 19.83
C LYS A 100 4.41 -29.37 19.37
N TRP A 101 5.01 -29.30 18.17
CA TRP A 101 5.42 -28.05 17.54
C TRP A 101 4.20 -27.16 17.24
N PHE A 102 3.17 -27.69 16.57
CA PHE A 102 1.92 -26.98 16.29
C PHE A 102 1.24 -26.46 17.56
N GLU A 103 1.08 -27.32 18.58
CA GLU A 103 0.49 -26.96 19.87
C GLU A 103 1.34 -25.92 20.64
N ASN A 104 2.65 -25.84 20.40
CA ASN A 104 3.50 -24.80 20.98
C ASN A 104 3.41 -23.47 20.23
N GLN A 105 3.40 -23.52 18.89
CA GLN A 105 3.29 -22.33 18.02
C GLN A 105 1.95 -21.60 18.18
N LEU A 106 0.89 -22.29 18.60
CA LEU A 106 -0.42 -21.68 18.92
C LEU A 106 -0.56 -21.18 20.37
N LYS A 107 0.48 -21.28 21.23
CA LYS A 107 0.47 -20.72 22.61
C LYS A 107 0.93 -19.27 22.67
N ASP A 108 1.59 -18.77 21.64
CA ASP A 108 1.96 -17.37 21.54
C ASP A 108 0.69 -16.55 21.27
N GLU A 109 0.09 -15.96 22.31
CA GLU A 109 -1.18 -15.24 22.16
C GLU A 109 -1.04 -13.88 21.49
N GLU A 110 0.17 -13.28 21.44
CA GLU A 110 0.37 -11.94 20.86
C GLU A 110 0.62 -12.00 19.34
N ASP A 111 1.33 -13.02 18.83
CA ASP A 111 1.68 -13.07 17.41
C ASP A 111 0.98 -14.21 16.61
N ARG A 112 0.97 -15.46 17.09
CA ARG A 112 0.43 -16.63 16.35
C ARG A 112 0.83 -16.73 14.86
N PRO A 113 2.13 -16.65 14.52
CA PRO A 113 2.59 -16.65 13.12
C PRO A 113 2.14 -17.89 12.33
N LEU A 114 2.01 -19.04 13.01
CA LEU A 114 1.56 -20.29 12.38
C LEU A 114 0.07 -20.25 12.00
N GLU A 115 -0.77 -19.60 12.81
CA GLU A 115 -2.18 -19.39 12.48
C GLU A 115 -2.29 -18.56 11.20
N ASN A 116 -1.54 -17.45 11.09
CA ASN A 116 -1.53 -16.59 9.91
C ASN A 116 -1.06 -17.32 8.64
N VAL A 117 0.01 -18.11 8.70
CA VAL A 117 0.47 -18.93 7.56
C VAL A 117 -0.59 -19.96 7.12
N ILE A 118 -1.19 -20.69 8.06
CA ILE A 118 -2.20 -21.71 7.72
C ILE A 118 -3.44 -21.04 7.11
N LEU A 119 -3.88 -19.93 7.68
CA LEU A 119 -5.03 -19.19 7.17
C LEU A 119 -4.73 -18.57 5.81
N ALA A 120 -3.55 -18.00 5.56
CA ALA A 120 -3.14 -17.53 4.24
C ALA A 120 -3.24 -18.64 3.18
N ILE A 121 -2.74 -19.85 3.50
CA ILE A 121 -2.84 -21.01 2.61
C ILE A 121 -4.31 -21.38 2.35
N PHE A 122 -5.18 -21.38 3.37
CA PHE A 122 -6.60 -21.72 3.21
C PHE A 122 -7.40 -20.63 2.48
N GLN A 123 -7.03 -19.35 2.63
CA GLN A 123 -7.68 -18.25 1.92
C GLN A 123 -7.39 -18.25 0.42
N ASN A 124 -6.14 -18.58 0.04
CA ASN A 124 -5.71 -18.50 -1.35
C ASN A 124 -5.91 -19.81 -2.13
N PHE A 125 -5.82 -20.98 -1.47
CA PHE A 125 -5.74 -22.28 -2.15
C PHE A 125 -6.80 -23.33 -1.75
N SER A 126 -7.66 -23.08 -0.75
CA SER A 126 -8.81 -23.97 -0.49
C SER A 126 -9.93 -23.81 -1.52
N THR A 127 -10.74 -24.86 -1.72
CA THR A 127 -12.00 -24.78 -2.47
C THR A 127 -13.17 -25.29 -1.60
N PRO A 128 -14.16 -24.45 -1.27
CA PRO A 128 -14.20 -23.00 -1.48
C PRO A 128 -13.10 -22.27 -0.69
N ALA A 129 -12.84 -21.01 -1.04
CA ALA A 129 -11.98 -20.12 -0.27
C ALA A 129 -12.51 -19.99 1.17
N GLU A 130 -11.62 -20.13 2.15
CA GLU A 130 -11.87 -19.65 3.49
C GLU A 130 -11.50 -18.15 3.54
N GLY A 131 -11.80 -17.42 4.62
CA GLY A 131 -11.39 -16.01 4.76
C GLY A 131 -12.49 -14.95 4.67
N GLY A 132 -13.70 -15.28 4.21
CA GLY A 132 -14.78 -14.31 4.03
C GLY A 132 -14.52 -13.19 3.00
N VAL A 133 -13.34 -13.20 2.37
CA VAL A 133 -12.99 -12.44 1.18
C VAL A 133 -13.24 -13.32 -0.05
N SER A 134 -13.65 -12.74 -1.19
CA SER A 134 -13.88 -13.50 -2.41
C SER A 134 -12.57 -14.02 -3.02
N GLN A 135 -12.62 -15.16 -3.70
CA GLN A 135 -11.47 -15.68 -4.48
C GLN A 135 -10.98 -14.64 -5.51
N GLU A 136 -11.88 -13.84 -6.07
CA GLU A 136 -11.55 -12.76 -6.99
C GLU A 136 -10.64 -11.70 -6.32
N ASN A 137 -10.96 -11.31 -5.08
CA ASN A 137 -10.14 -10.35 -4.36
C ASN A 137 -8.79 -10.95 -3.93
N ALA A 138 -8.77 -12.23 -3.53
CA ALA A 138 -7.52 -12.95 -3.23
C ALA A 138 -6.60 -13.00 -4.47
N ALA A 139 -7.11 -13.48 -5.62
CA ALA A 139 -6.36 -13.54 -6.88
C ALA A 139 -5.90 -12.14 -7.37
N ALA A 140 -6.72 -11.10 -7.18
CA ALA A 140 -6.32 -9.74 -7.52
C ALA A 140 -5.16 -9.22 -6.63
N ALA A 141 -5.17 -9.54 -5.34
CA ALA A 141 -4.08 -9.17 -4.43
C ALA A 141 -2.83 -10.01 -4.68
N GLN A 142 -2.98 -11.31 -4.97
CA GLN A 142 -1.89 -12.19 -5.40
C GLN A 142 -1.13 -11.60 -6.59
N GLU A 143 -1.84 -11.20 -7.66
CA GLU A 143 -1.21 -10.58 -8.84
C GLU A 143 -0.56 -9.23 -8.51
N ALA A 144 -1.25 -8.36 -7.76
CA ALA A 144 -0.70 -7.05 -7.39
C ALA A 144 0.58 -7.17 -6.54
N ILE A 145 0.62 -8.13 -5.60
CA ILE A 145 1.77 -8.40 -4.73
C ILE A 145 2.91 -9.04 -5.53
N SER A 146 2.64 -10.07 -6.35
CA SER A 146 3.72 -10.70 -7.12
C SER A 146 4.35 -9.74 -8.13
N ASP A 147 3.55 -8.97 -8.86
CA ASP A 147 4.12 -7.99 -9.80
C ASP A 147 4.92 -6.88 -9.10
N LEU A 148 4.60 -6.51 -7.85
CA LEU A 148 5.41 -5.57 -7.06
C LEU A 148 6.75 -6.18 -6.61
N PHE A 149 6.79 -7.48 -6.33
CA PHE A 149 7.99 -8.18 -5.87
C PHE A 149 8.87 -8.66 -7.05
N GLN A 150 8.30 -9.44 -7.96
CA GLN A 150 9.00 -10.10 -9.04
C GLN A 150 9.56 -9.12 -10.08
N ASP A 151 8.90 -7.99 -10.36
CA ASP A 151 9.43 -6.95 -11.25
C ASP A 151 10.80 -6.42 -10.75
N PHE A 152 11.00 -6.29 -9.44
CA PHE A 152 12.29 -5.95 -8.87
C PHE A 152 13.29 -7.12 -8.94
N MET A 153 12.88 -8.31 -8.49
CA MET A 153 13.76 -9.49 -8.42
C MET A 153 14.30 -9.85 -9.81
N GLN A 154 13.45 -9.84 -10.83
CA GLN A 154 13.82 -10.12 -12.22
C GLN A 154 14.73 -9.03 -12.81
N ARG A 155 14.51 -7.75 -12.50
CA ARG A 155 15.40 -6.65 -12.97
C ARG A 155 16.79 -6.73 -12.35
N LYS A 156 16.90 -6.94 -11.03
CA LYS A 156 18.19 -7.13 -10.36
C LYS A 156 18.95 -8.30 -10.98
N CYS A 157 18.26 -9.44 -11.11
CA CYS A 157 18.74 -10.67 -11.73
C CYS A 157 19.35 -10.47 -13.13
N HIS A 158 18.79 -9.57 -13.94
CA HIS A 158 19.36 -9.21 -15.25
C HIS A 158 20.55 -8.26 -15.15
N LEU A 159 20.45 -7.22 -14.30
CA LEU A 159 21.44 -6.14 -14.20
C LEU A 159 22.72 -6.55 -13.46
N VAL A 160 22.59 -7.43 -12.46
CA VAL A 160 23.66 -7.81 -11.52
C VAL A 160 24.15 -9.21 -11.84
N ASP A 161 23.27 -10.22 -11.74
CA ASP A 161 23.65 -11.63 -11.76
C ASP A 161 23.81 -12.20 -13.19
N ARG A 162 23.46 -11.38 -14.20
CA ARG A 162 23.49 -11.72 -15.64
C ARG A 162 22.85 -13.08 -15.96
N GLY A 163 21.82 -13.44 -15.20
CA GLY A 163 21.07 -14.68 -15.33
C GLY A 163 21.80 -15.99 -14.96
N LYS A 164 22.99 -15.95 -14.31
CA LYS A 164 23.77 -17.19 -14.06
C LYS A 164 23.38 -17.97 -12.81
N ASP A 165 22.99 -17.30 -11.73
CA ASP A 165 22.62 -17.93 -10.44
C ASP A 165 21.39 -17.27 -9.79
N CYS A 166 20.51 -16.74 -10.62
CA CYS A 166 19.32 -16.00 -10.23
C CYS A 166 18.24 -16.90 -9.62
N LYS A 167 18.35 -17.17 -8.32
CA LYS A 167 17.26 -17.73 -7.52
C LYS A 167 16.35 -16.59 -7.06
N THR A 168 15.33 -16.30 -7.87
CA THR A 168 14.25 -15.40 -7.43
C THR A 168 13.55 -16.04 -6.23
N ALA A 169 13.42 -15.28 -5.14
CA ALA A 169 12.57 -15.68 -4.03
C ALA A 169 11.12 -15.83 -4.53
N PRO A 170 10.31 -16.73 -3.92
CA PRO A 170 8.91 -16.82 -4.25
C PRO A 170 8.17 -15.54 -3.85
N SER A 171 7.16 -15.11 -4.60
CA SER A 171 6.37 -13.94 -4.23
C SER A 171 5.73 -14.13 -2.85
N PRO A 172 5.67 -13.09 -2.00
CA PRO A 172 4.86 -13.08 -0.80
C PRO A 172 3.39 -13.45 -1.10
N LEU A 173 2.69 -13.99 -0.11
CA LEU A 173 1.29 -14.41 -0.22
C LEU A 173 0.38 -13.49 0.64
N PRO A 174 -0.71 -12.93 0.10
CA PRO A 174 -1.64 -12.12 0.89
C PRO A 174 -2.37 -12.96 1.94
N PHE A 175 -2.56 -12.40 3.13
CA PHE A 175 -3.44 -12.90 4.16
C PHE A 175 -4.42 -11.82 4.60
N TRP A 176 -5.71 -12.02 4.33
CA TRP A 176 -6.75 -11.09 4.71
C TRP A 176 -7.08 -11.23 6.19
N THR A 177 -6.59 -10.30 7.01
CA THR A 177 -6.76 -10.27 8.46
C THR A 177 -8.12 -9.67 8.85
N GLN A 178 -8.56 -9.99 10.07
CA GLN A 178 -9.69 -9.31 10.71
C GLN A 178 -9.27 -8.00 11.40
N GLU A 179 -7.97 -7.84 11.64
CA GLU A 179 -7.42 -6.70 12.36
C GLU A 179 -7.65 -5.39 11.61
N ASP A 180 -7.98 -4.35 12.36
CA ASP A 180 -8.63 -3.20 11.76
C ASP A 180 -7.69 -2.29 10.97
N ILE A 181 -6.37 -2.24 11.19
CA ILE A 181 -5.64 -0.99 10.91
C ILE A 181 -4.45 -1.12 9.97
N SER A 182 -3.61 -2.14 10.12
CA SER A 182 -2.27 -2.18 9.53
C SER A 182 -2.04 -3.38 8.62
N THR A 183 -1.46 -3.11 7.46
CA THR A 183 -0.67 -4.08 6.69
C THR A 183 0.72 -4.20 7.32
N TYR A 184 1.27 -5.41 7.37
CA TYR A 184 2.68 -5.70 7.72
C TYR A 184 3.06 -7.07 7.13
N PRO A 185 4.23 -7.28 6.52
CA PRO A 185 4.71 -8.61 6.21
C PRO A 185 5.21 -9.28 7.49
N ARG A 186 4.72 -10.49 7.74
CA ARG A 186 5.20 -11.29 8.86
C ARG A 186 6.30 -12.22 8.42
N ILE A 187 7.48 -11.99 8.99
CA ILE A 187 8.72 -12.62 8.58
C ILE A 187 8.71 -14.09 9.01
N ARG A 188 9.14 -14.93 8.08
CA ARG A 188 9.67 -16.30 8.21
C ARG A 188 10.39 -16.67 9.52
N GLU A 189 11.01 -15.70 10.20
CA GLU A 189 11.91 -15.90 11.34
C GLU A 189 11.24 -16.54 12.56
N SER A 190 9.94 -16.33 12.77
CA SER A 190 9.23 -16.79 13.97
C SER A 190 8.87 -18.29 13.97
N LEU A 191 8.90 -18.97 12.82
CA LEU A 191 8.34 -20.32 12.67
C LEU A 191 9.32 -21.48 12.86
N ASP A 192 10.61 -21.24 13.10
CA ASP A 192 11.65 -22.30 13.21
C ASP A 192 11.54 -23.39 12.11
N THR A 193 11.34 -22.91 10.88
CA THR A 193 11.18 -23.73 9.67
C THR A 193 11.96 -23.07 8.54
N ALA A 194 13.28 -23.26 8.54
CA ALA A 194 14.18 -22.73 7.52
C ALA A 194 13.77 -23.07 6.06
N ALA A 195 12.96 -24.12 5.87
CA ALA A 195 12.41 -24.54 4.58
C ALA A 195 11.19 -23.75 4.10
N ILE A 196 10.42 -23.10 4.99
CA ILE A 196 9.40 -22.11 4.56
C ILE A 196 10.17 -20.86 4.12
N THR A 197 9.88 -20.39 2.91
CA THR A 197 10.61 -19.28 2.26
C THR A 197 9.70 -18.24 1.61
N VAL A 198 8.38 -18.42 1.71
CA VAL A 198 7.36 -17.43 1.33
C VAL A 198 7.02 -16.56 2.54
N ASN A 199 7.06 -15.24 2.38
CA ASN A 199 6.56 -14.29 3.37
C ASN A 199 5.03 -14.15 3.27
N ILE A 200 4.37 -13.82 4.38
CA ILE A 200 2.94 -13.56 4.42
C ILE A 200 2.70 -12.06 4.60
N VAL A 201 1.97 -11.45 3.67
CA VAL A 201 1.59 -10.04 3.72
C VAL A 201 0.22 -9.95 4.38
N ASN A 202 0.17 -9.50 5.63
CA ASN A 202 -1.10 -9.26 6.31
C ASN A 202 -1.80 -8.05 5.66
N VAL A 203 -3.09 -8.17 5.36
CA VAL A 203 -3.92 -7.11 4.79
C VAL A 203 -5.27 -7.04 5.49
N PRO A 204 -5.68 -5.91 6.10
CA PRO A 204 -7.01 -5.76 6.64
C PRO A 204 -8.09 -6.06 5.59
N ALA A 205 -8.94 -7.06 5.84
CA ALA A 205 -9.95 -7.55 4.89
C ALA A 205 -10.89 -6.46 4.37
N ARG A 206 -11.07 -5.37 5.12
CA ARG A 206 -11.82 -4.17 4.68
C ARG A 206 -11.26 -3.55 3.40
N TYR A 207 -9.94 -3.62 3.15
CA TYR A 207 -9.30 -3.09 1.93
C TYR A 207 -9.75 -3.87 0.68
N ALA A 208 -10.18 -5.12 0.81
CA ALA A 208 -10.69 -5.94 -0.29
C ALA A 208 -12.02 -5.44 -0.88
N THR A 209 -12.65 -4.41 -0.30
CA THR A 209 -14.05 -4.08 -0.65
C THR A 209 -14.26 -2.71 -1.32
N ARG A 210 -13.46 -1.68 -1.01
CA ARG A 210 -13.86 -0.27 -1.28
C ARG A 210 -12.76 0.75 -1.58
N SER A 211 -11.47 0.43 -1.43
CA SER A 211 -10.42 1.47 -1.52
C SER A 211 -9.20 1.03 -2.33
N ALA A 212 -9.07 1.57 -3.55
CA ALA A 212 -7.83 1.47 -4.32
C ALA A 212 -6.68 2.22 -3.63
N ILE A 213 -6.98 3.29 -2.90
CA ILE A 213 -6.00 4.05 -2.10
C ILE A 213 -5.34 3.18 -1.03
N ALA A 214 -6.08 2.27 -0.39
CA ALA A 214 -5.52 1.35 0.58
C ALA A 214 -4.63 0.26 -0.08
N TRP A 215 -4.84 -0.09 -1.35
CA TRP A 215 -4.00 -1.06 -2.05
C TRP A 215 -2.59 -0.54 -2.36
N GLY A 216 -2.36 0.77 -2.29
CA GLY A 216 -1.01 1.33 -2.41
C GLY A 216 -0.11 1.02 -1.20
N THR A 217 -0.65 0.57 -0.06
CA THR A 217 0.21 0.07 1.04
C THR A 217 0.91 -1.24 0.67
N PHE A 218 0.44 -1.98 -0.34
CA PHE A 218 1.19 -3.14 -0.87
C PHE A 218 2.58 -2.74 -1.37
N GLY A 219 2.73 -1.52 -1.91
CA GLY A 219 4.05 -1.00 -2.29
C GLY A 219 4.96 -0.75 -1.07
N HIS A 220 4.40 -0.45 0.09
CA HIS A 220 5.16 -0.31 1.34
C HIS A 220 5.56 -1.69 1.89
N GLU A 221 4.61 -2.64 2.02
CA GLU A 221 4.94 -3.97 2.55
C GLU A 221 5.87 -4.77 1.62
N VAL A 222 5.48 -4.88 0.35
CA VAL A 222 6.08 -5.82 -0.59
C VAL A 222 7.32 -5.22 -1.20
N SER A 223 7.19 -4.04 -1.81
CA SER A 223 8.33 -3.40 -2.43
C SER A 223 9.30 -2.80 -1.41
N GLY A 224 8.84 -2.55 -0.18
CA GLY A 224 9.66 -2.20 0.96
C GLY A 224 10.21 -3.42 1.67
N HIS A 225 9.56 -3.83 2.75
CA HIS A 225 10.05 -4.83 3.70
C HIS A 225 10.37 -6.19 3.07
N ASP A 226 9.51 -6.76 2.20
CA ASP A 226 9.77 -8.07 1.61
C ASP A 226 10.99 -8.06 0.69
N ILE A 227 11.17 -7.00 -0.11
CA ILE A 227 12.37 -6.78 -0.94
C ILE A 227 13.61 -6.55 -0.06
N LEU A 228 13.52 -5.69 0.95
CA LEU A 228 14.63 -5.41 1.87
C LEU A 228 15.10 -6.68 2.59
N GLY A 229 14.17 -7.54 3.01
CA GLY A 229 14.46 -8.85 3.60
C GLY A 229 15.23 -9.81 2.68
N GLN A 230 15.23 -9.60 1.36
CA GLN A 230 16.08 -10.39 0.44
C GLN A 230 17.54 -9.91 0.39
N TYR A 231 17.86 -8.73 0.95
CA TYR A 231 19.18 -8.12 0.85
C TYR A 231 19.76 -7.70 2.23
N PRO A 232 20.11 -8.67 3.10
CA PRO A 232 20.83 -8.38 4.34
C PRO A 232 22.07 -7.50 4.10
N GLY A 233 22.26 -6.48 4.94
CA GLY A 233 23.31 -5.47 4.76
C GLY A 233 22.85 -4.20 4.03
N ALA A 234 21.75 -4.23 3.26
CA ALA A 234 21.31 -3.07 2.49
C ALA A 234 20.88 -1.89 3.38
N LEU A 235 20.20 -2.16 4.49
CA LEU A 235 19.78 -1.13 5.46
C LEU A 235 21.00 -0.53 6.16
N GLU A 236 21.97 -1.35 6.57
CA GLU A 236 23.21 -0.91 7.22
C GLU A 236 24.06 -0.02 6.30
N GLU A 237 24.18 -0.39 5.01
CA GLU A 237 24.85 0.43 4.00
C GLU A 237 24.14 1.79 3.79
N LEU A 238 22.81 1.81 3.75
CA LEU A 238 22.02 3.05 3.69
C LEU A 238 22.17 3.90 4.96
N GLN A 239 22.23 3.28 6.14
CA GLN A 239 22.43 3.98 7.41
C GLN A 239 23.78 4.71 7.46
N GLU A 240 24.86 4.09 6.99
CA GLU A 240 26.17 4.76 6.91
C GLU A 240 26.19 5.89 5.87
N ALA A 241 25.62 5.67 4.68
CA ALA A 241 25.51 6.73 3.68
C ALA A 241 24.70 7.94 4.19
N LEU A 242 23.58 7.69 4.86
CA LEU A 242 22.73 8.75 5.42
C LEU A 242 23.41 9.51 6.56
N LYS A 243 24.14 8.83 7.46
CA LYS A 243 24.94 9.46 8.53
C LYS A 243 25.93 10.47 7.94
N ILE A 244 26.62 10.10 6.86
CA ILE A 244 27.60 10.95 6.18
C ILE A 244 26.91 12.17 5.57
N GLU A 245 25.82 11.97 4.84
CA GLU A 245 25.13 13.09 4.18
C GLU A 245 24.46 14.05 5.17
N LEU A 246 23.82 13.57 6.24
CA LEU A 246 23.25 14.44 7.28
C LEU A 246 24.34 15.29 7.96
N LYS A 247 25.51 14.71 8.26
CA LYS A 247 26.71 15.43 8.74
C LYS A 247 27.13 16.53 7.76
N ASN A 248 27.28 16.18 6.48
CA ASN A 248 27.69 17.12 5.42
C ASN A 248 26.72 18.31 5.28
N LYS A 249 25.42 18.11 5.56
CA LYS A 249 24.38 19.17 5.51
C LYS A 249 24.15 19.89 6.85
N LYS A 250 24.86 19.54 7.93
CA LYS A 250 24.63 20.04 9.31
C LYS A 250 23.20 19.76 9.78
N LEU A 251 22.80 18.50 9.63
CA LEU A 251 21.52 17.91 10.02
C LEU A 251 21.70 16.71 10.96
N ASP A 252 22.85 16.66 11.64
CA ASP A 252 23.30 15.61 12.56
C ASP A 252 22.23 15.19 13.59
N GLN A 253 21.44 16.16 14.06
CA GLN A 253 20.36 15.97 15.02
C GLN A 253 19.25 15.02 14.52
N PHE A 254 19.09 14.85 13.20
CA PHE A 254 18.12 13.90 12.64
C PHE A 254 18.65 12.46 12.57
N ILE A 255 19.95 12.22 12.76
CA ILE A 255 20.56 10.89 12.62
C ILE A 255 19.87 9.85 13.53
N PRO A 256 19.69 10.07 14.85
CA PRO A 256 19.11 9.05 15.73
C PRO A 256 17.70 8.62 15.31
N HIS A 257 16.89 9.58 14.83
CA HIS A 257 15.51 9.33 14.40
C HIS A 257 15.47 8.59 13.05
N TRP A 258 16.26 9.02 12.06
CA TRP A 258 16.28 8.34 10.76
C TRP A 258 16.88 6.94 10.81
N LEU A 259 17.82 6.66 11.71
CA LEU A 259 18.34 5.31 11.90
C LEU A 259 17.30 4.39 12.51
N LYS A 260 16.53 4.87 13.51
CA LYS A 260 15.39 4.14 14.10
C LYS A 260 14.35 3.79 13.04
N TRP A 261 14.00 4.75 12.18
CA TRP A 261 12.94 4.61 11.19
C TRP A 261 13.41 4.16 9.79
N MET A 262 14.66 3.68 9.66
CA MET A 262 15.26 3.43 8.35
C MET A 262 14.46 2.41 7.54
N ASN A 263 13.95 1.35 8.16
CA ASN A 263 13.16 0.32 7.50
C ASN A 263 11.86 0.93 6.91
N GLU A 264 10.99 1.47 7.78
CA GLU A 264 9.71 2.10 7.42
C GLU A 264 9.84 3.20 6.35
N ALA A 265 10.80 4.11 6.53
CA ALA A 265 10.99 5.22 5.58
C ALA A 265 11.61 4.75 4.26
N THR A 266 12.40 3.66 4.26
CA THR A 266 12.88 3.04 3.02
C THR A 266 11.71 2.36 2.31
N SER A 267 10.85 1.64 3.02
CA SER A 267 9.62 1.04 2.46
C SER A 267 8.71 2.06 1.78
N ASP A 268 8.54 3.26 2.36
CA ASP A 268 7.85 4.38 1.71
C ASP A 268 8.47 4.75 0.36
N VAL A 269 9.80 4.89 0.30
CA VAL A 269 10.53 5.24 -0.95
C VAL A 269 10.42 4.13 -1.99
N LEU A 270 10.54 2.86 -1.59
CA LEU A 270 10.45 1.74 -2.52
C LEU A 270 9.03 1.57 -3.09
N SER A 271 7.98 1.92 -2.33
CA SER A 271 6.61 2.07 -2.85
C SER A 271 6.55 3.09 -4.01
N ILE A 272 7.21 4.24 -3.89
CA ILE A 272 7.26 5.26 -4.95
C ILE A 272 7.99 4.77 -6.21
N LEU A 273 9.03 3.94 -6.05
CA LEU A 273 9.75 3.36 -7.19
C LEU A 273 8.88 2.38 -8.01
N HIS A 274 7.85 1.77 -7.41
CA HIS A 274 7.01 0.75 -8.04
C HIS A 274 5.60 1.22 -8.43
N LEU A 275 5.02 2.19 -7.72
CA LEU A 275 3.69 2.75 -8.00
C LEU A 275 3.73 4.17 -8.58
N GLY A 276 4.91 4.81 -8.57
CA GLY A 276 5.09 6.17 -9.05
C GLY A 276 4.39 7.21 -8.15
N PRO A 277 3.91 8.33 -8.74
CA PRO A 277 3.18 9.37 -8.01
C PRO A 277 1.97 8.86 -7.23
N ALA A 278 1.31 7.81 -7.72
CA ALA A 278 0.17 7.19 -7.06
C ALA A 278 0.52 6.64 -5.67
N GLY A 279 1.74 6.10 -5.48
CA GLY A 279 2.20 5.64 -4.17
C GLY A 279 2.24 6.77 -3.14
N ALA A 280 2.63 7.99 -3.56
CA ALA A 280 2.69 9.14 -2.66
C ALA A 280 1.29 9.63 -2.26
N PHE A 281 0.35 9.70 -3.21
CA PHE A 281 -1.04 10.06 -2.91
C PHE A 281 -1.75 8.98 -2.08
N SER A 282 -1.46 7.69 -2.33
CA SER A 282 -1.93 6.59 -1.50
C SER A 282 -1.43 6.74 -0.07
N MET A 283 -0.12 6.87 0.14
CA MET A 283 0.49 7.00 1.47
C MET A 283 -0.05 8.22 2.23
N ILE A 284 -0.05 9.40 1.61
CA ILE A 284 -0.60 10.63 2.24
C ILE A 284 -2.09 10.45 2.57
N GLY A 285 -2.86 9.82 1.69
CA GLY A 285 -4.28 9.58 1.91
C GLY A 285 -4.57 8.55 3.00
N PHE A 286 -3.73 7.53 3.09
CA PHE A 286 -3.76 6.50 4.11
C PHE A 286 -3.45 7.09 5.50
N LEU A 287 -2.32 7.79 5.64
CA LEU A 287 -1.92 8.45 6.88
C LEU A 287 -2.99 9.46 7.35
N LYS A 288 -3.54 10.29 6.44
CA LYS A 288 -4.65 11.19 6.80
C LYS A 288 -5.90 10.43 7.25
N ALA A 289 -6.21 9.26 6.70
CA ALA A 289 -7.33 8.44 7.16
C ALA A 289 -7.09 7.81 8.55
N LEU A 290 -5.83 7.56 8.93
CA LEU A 290 -5.43 7.11 10.27
C LEU A 290 -5.30 8.26 11.30
N GLY A 291 -5.12 9.50 10.82
CA GLY A 291 -4.72 10.66 11.61
C GLY A 291 -5.54 10.93 12.88
N GLU A 292 -4.84 11.45 13.91
CA GLU A 292 -5.31 11.52 15.28
C GLU A 292 -6.74 12.11 15.41
N ASN A 293 -7.59 11.44 16.18
CA ASN A 293 -8.99 11.78 16.41
C ASN A 293 -9.84 11.98 15.14
N ARG A 294 -9.48 11.34 14.01
CA ARG A 294 -10.19 11.45 12.72
C ARG A 294 -10.23 12.89 12.21
N SER A 295 -9.15 13.64 12.49
CA SER A 295 -8.99 15.03 12.06
C SER A 295 -8.70 15.17 10.56
N PHE A 296 -8.36 14.07 9.88
CA PHE A 296 -7.94 13.99 8.49
C PHE A 296 -6.73 14.87 8.15
N LYS A 297 -5.83 14.97 9.12
CA LYS A 297 -4.54 15.65 9.05
C LYS A 297 -3.41 14.66 9.26
N LEU A 298 -2.27 14.96 8.65
CA LEU A 298 -0.99 14.34 8.96
C LEU A 298 -0.54 14.83 10.35
N ALA A 299 -0.14 13.92 11.24
CA ALA A 299 0.49 14.26 12.49
C ALA A 299 1.82 15.02 12.28
N ASN A 300 2.16 15.92 13.21
CA ASN A 300 3.44 16.61 13.29
C ASN A 300 4.24 16.24 14.56
N ILE A 301 3.82 15.18 15.26
CA ILE A 301 4.41 14.65 16.48
C ILE A 301 4.57 13.13 16.33
N SER A 302 5.67 12.54 16.80
CA SER A 302 5.80 11.08 16.88
C SER A 302 5.18 10.54 18.16
N PHE A 303 4.86 9.24 18.16
CA PHE A 303 4.40 8.55 19.35
C PHE A 303 5.51 7.68 19.93
N LEU A 304 5.67 7.70 21.26
CA LEU A 304 6.74 6.96 21.91
C LEU A 304 6.58 5.44 21.67
N GLY A 305 7.61 4.84 21.10
CA GLY A 305 7.64 3.42 20.74
C GLY A 305 7.13 3.12 19.33
N ASP A 306 6.60 4.11 18.60
CA ASP A 306 6.22 3.96 17.20
C ASP A 306 7.48 3.80 16.32
N GLU A 307 7.51 2.77 15.48
CA GLU A 307 8.60 2.47 14.56
C GLU A 307 8.51 3.26 13.24
N HIS A 308 7.41 3.96 13.00
CA HIS A 308 7.23 4.80 11.82
C HIS A 308 7.74 6.24 12.06
N PRO A 309 8.21 6.94 10.99
CA PRO A 309 8.37 8.39 11.04
C PRO A 309 7.02 9.09 11.16
N VAL A 310 7.06 10.30 11.71
CA VAL A 310 5.91 11.23 11.77
C VAL A 310 5.27 11.41 10.38
N ASP A 311 3.94 11.41 10.30
CA ASP A 311 3.20 11.50 9.03
C ASP A 311 3.66 12.62 8.09
N LEU A 312 3.86 13.85 8.61
CA LEU A 312 4.37 14.96 7.80
C LEU A 312 5.79 14.70 7.26
N LEU A 313 6.62 13.98 8.01
CA LEU A 313 7.96 13.63 7.60
C LEU A 313 7.94 12.53 6.51
N ARG A 314 7.07 11.50 6.67
CA ARG A 314 6.77 10.51 5.60
C ARG A 314 6.27 11.20 4.33
N ALA A 315 5.37 12.17 4.47
CA ALA A 315 4.84 12.95 3.36
C ALA A 315 5.92 13.77 2.62
N PHE A 316 6.91 14.32 3.34
CA PHE A 316 8.08 14.96 2.71
C PHE A 316 8.99 13.94 2.01
N VAL A 317 9.21 12.75 2.59
CA VAL A 317 9.99 11.67 1.96
C VAL A 317 9.35 11.24 0.64
N VAL A 318 8.06 10.92 0.61
CA VAL A 318 7.39 10.47 -0.63
C VAL A 318 7.32 11.58 -1.68
N LYS A 319 7.14 12.84 -1.28
CA LYS A 319 7.25 14.00 -2.21
C LYS A 319 8.64 14.08 -2.83
N ALA A 320 9.69 13.98 -2.01
CA ALA A 320 11.07 14.03 -2.49
C ALA A 320 11.40 12.84 -3.41
N ALA A 321 10.90 11.64 -3.10
CA ALA A 321 11.05 10.47 -3.95
C ALA A 321 10.37 10.65 -5.31
N VAL A 322 9.15 11.20 -5.36
CA VAL A 322 8.48 11.55 -6.64
C VAL A 322 9.27 12.58 -7.44
N ASN A 323 9.92 13.55 -6.78
CA ASN A 323 10.77 14.55 -7.45
C ASN A 323 12.03 13.94 -8.08
N LEU A 324 12.50 12.80 -7.57
CA LEU A 324 13.68 12.08 -8.06
C LEU A 324 13.35 11.07 -9.17
N LEU A 325 12.08 10.75 -9.39
CA LEU A 325 11.67 9.84 -10.47
C LEU A 325 12.08 10.38 -11.86
N PRO A 326 12.42 9.50 -12.82
CA PRO A 326 12.67 9.85 -14.22
C PRO A 326 11.34 10.02 -14.99
N LEU A 327 10.55 11.01 -14.57
CA LEU A 327 9.30 11.42 -15.20
C LEU A 327 9.40 12.82 -15.78
N THR A 328 8.88 13.02 -16.97
CA THR A 328 8.76 14.35 -17.60
C THR A 328 7.89 15.29 -16.75
N ASP A 329 6.78 14.80 -16.22
CA ASP A 329 5.77 15.60 -15.50
C ASP A 329 5.95 15.61 -13.95
N ARG A 330 7.09 15.16 -13.42
CA ARG A 330 7.31 15.07 -11.94
C ARG A 330 7.09 16.37 -11.18
N THR A 331 7.32 17.53 -11.80
CA THR A 331 7.09 18.84 -11.20
C THR A 331 5.61 19.16 -11.01
N MET A 332 4.74 18.63 -11.87
CA MET A 332 3.29 18.71 -11.69
C MET A 332 2.87 17.91 -10.45
N TYR A 333 3.34 16.67 -10.35
CA TYR A 333 3.00 15.78 -9.23
C TYR A 333 3.51 16.29 -7.88
N THR A 334 4.75 16.80 -7.82
CA THR A 334 5.29 17.37 -6.57
C THR A 334 4.61 18.67 -6.16
N ALA A 335 4.12 19.47 -7.11
CA ALA A 335 3.32 20.66 -6.83
C ALA A 335 1.92 20.30 -6.29
N LEU A 336 1.27 19.27 -6.85
CA LEU A 336 0.00 18.74 -6.33
C LEU A 336 0.16 18.18 -4.90
N ILE A 337 1.24 17.45 -4.64
CA ILE A 337 1.55 16.96 -3.28
C ILE A 337 1.76 18.15 -2.33
N GLU A 338 2.57 19.16 -2.68
CA GLU A 338 2.76 20.35 -1.83
C GLU A 338 1.44 21.09 -1.57
N GLN A 339 0.53 21.15 -2.56
CA GLN A 339 -0.81 21.71 -2.38
C GLN A 339 -1.65 20.91 -1.37
N THR A 340 -1.58 19.57 -1.37
CA THR A 340 -2.21 18.73 -0.35
C THR A 340 -1.64 19.03 1.04
N LEU A 341 -0.31 19.16 1.16
CA LEU A 341 0.38 19.40 2.43
C LEU A 341 0.17 20.82 2.98
N ALA A 342 -0.03 21.83 2.13
CA ALA A 342 -0.19 23.22 2.54
C ALA A 342 -1.34 23.45 3.55
N ASN A 343 -2.40 22.64 3.50
CA ASN A 343 -3.51 22.69 4.44
C ASN A 343 -3.17 22.08 5.81
N ASP A 344 -2.36 21.02 5.82
CA ASP A 344 -1.92 20.34 7.04
C ASP A 344 -0.85 21.18 7.76
N LEU A 345 0.08 21.78 6.99
CA LEU A 345 1.14 22.67 7.48
C LEU A 345 0.66 24.03 8.02
N LYS A 346 -0.63 24.38 7.87
CA LYS A 346 -1.14 25.70 8.25
C LYS A 346 -1.06 25.93 9.77
N GLY A 347 -0.09 26.73 10.19
CA GLY A 347 0.20 27.05 11.60
C GLY A 347 1.18 26.07 12.26
N ILE A 348 1.80 25.17 11.49
CA ILE A 348 2.83 24.23 11.96
C ILE A 348 4.20 24.75 11.51
N ASN A 349 4.99 25.21 12.46
CA ASN A 349 6.38 25.64 12.21
C ASN A 349 7.41 24.55 12.56
N GLU A 350 6.98 23.53 13.32
CA GLU A 350 7.85 22.54 13.97
C GLU A 350 7.25 21.13 13.90
N ILE A 351 8.13 20.14 13.73
CA ILE A 351 7.85 18.72 13.88
C ILE A 351 8.52 18.24 15.19
N TRP A 352 7.79 17.48 15.99
CA TRP A 352 8.14 17.08 17.36
C TRP A 352 8.49 15.59 17.38
N LEU A 353 9.73 15.24 17.68
CA LEU A 353 10.19 13.85 17.67
C LEU A 353 10.52 13.38 19.09
N ASP A 354 10.15 12.16 19.45
CA ASP A 354 10.51 11.56 20.73
C ASP A 354 12.02 11.55 20.90
N SER A 355 12.50 12.14 22.01
CA SER A 355 13.93 12.12 22.30
C SER A 355 14.38 10.67 22.57
N VAL A 356 15.41 10.22 21.85
CA VAL A 356 15.81 8.81 21.80
C VAL A 356 16.28 8.26 23.16
N ASN A 357 16.57 9.15 24.12
CA ASN A 357 16.95 8.81 25.49
C ASN A 357 15.78 8.40 26.42
N THR A 358 14.52 8.45 25.97
CA THR A 358 13.33 8.13 26.80
C THR A 358 12.99 6.63 26.89
N GLN A 359 13.94 5.74 26.61
CA GLN A 359 13.78 4.27 26.66
C GLN A 359 13.64 3.68 28.09
N SER A 360 12.96 4.36 29.01
CA SER A 360 12.53 3.73 30.26
C SER A 360 11.50 2.63 29.95
N PRO A 361 11.72 1.37 30.38
CA PRO A 361 10.77 0.28 30.16
C PRO A 361 9.38 0.58 30.72
N ASP A 362 9.30 1.33 31.83
CA ASP A 362 8.04 1.72 32.47
C ASP A 362 7.20 2.66 31.58
N ILE A 363 7.86 3.57 30.86
CA ILE A 363 7.18 4.50 29.95
C ILE A 363 6.70 3.73 28.71
N GLN A 364 7.52 2.84 28.15
CA GLN A 364 7.09 1.95 27.06
C GLN A 364 5.95 0.99 27.47
N ALA A 365 5.93 0.51 28.71
CA ALA A 365 4.83 -0.30 29.24
C ALA A 365 3.55 0.52 29.42
N PHE A 366 3.67 1.77 29.88
CA PHE A 366 2.54 2.70 29.99
C PHE A 366 1.89 3.00 28.63
N PHE A 367 2.67 3.34 27.60
CA PHE A 367 2.13 3.59 26.26
C PHE A 367 1.54 2.34 25.63
N ARG A 368 2.19 1.17 25.71
CA ARG A 368 1.60 -0.10 25.24
C ARG A 368 0.26 -0.42 25.91
N CYS A 369 0.11 -0.13 27.20
CA CYS A 369 -1.15 -0.32 27.93
C CYS A 369 -2.23 0.71 27.57
N HIS A 370 -1.87 1.94 27.20
CA HIS A 370 -2.82 2.96 26.73
C HIS A 370 -3.23 2.75 25.27
N LEU A 371 -2.29 2.45 24.37
CA LEU A 371 -2.55 2.22 22.95
C LEU A 371 -3.42 0.97 22.72
N LYS A 372 -3.23 -0.12 23.49
CA LYS A 372 -4.15 -1.28 23.55
C LYS A 372 -5.58 -0.94 24.06
N LYS A 373 -5.89 0.34 24.37
CA LYS A 373 -7.22 0.83 24.78
C LYS A 373 -7.72 2.03 23.96
N HIS A 374 -7.07 2.38 22.85
CA HIS A 374 -7.62 3.37 21.94
C HIS A 374 -8.82 2.78 21.18
N PRO A 375 -9.92 3.53 20.96
CA PRO A 375 -11.07 3.09 20.18
C PRO A 375 -10.77 3.20 18.67
N LEU A 376 -9.70 2.53 18.23
CA LEU A 376 -9.31 2.43 16.83
C LEU A 376 -10.02 1.26 16.12
N ASP A 377 -10.49 0.27 16.90
CA ASP A 377 -11.34 -0.88 16.53
C ASP A 377 -12.71 -0.52 15.90
N GLU A 378 -13.01 0.78 15.73
CA GLU A 378 -14.24 1.27 15.11
C GLU A 378 -13.97 2.34 14.03
N LEU A 379 -12.92 2.16 13.21
CA LEU A 379 -12.77 2.91 11.97
C LEU A 379 -13.89 2.52 10.99
N SER A 380 -14.95 3.32 10.94
CA SER A 380 -16.09 3.05 10.06
C SER A 380 -15.73 3.40 8.61
N PHE A 381 -16.29 2.68 7.63
CA PHE A 381 -16.04 2.92 6.20
C PHE A 381 -16.24 4.38 5.75
N LYS A 382 -17.14 5.11 6.42
CA LYS A 382 -17.40 6.53 6.19
C LYS A 382 -16.17 7.42 6.42
N GLU A 383 -15.21 6.97 7.23
CA GLU A 383 -14.11 7.79 7.71
C GLU A 383 -12.89 7.70 6.80
N ILE A 384 -12.61 6.54 6.21
CA ILE A 384 -11.67 6.43 5.09
C ILE A 384 -12.18 7.28 3.91
N ASP A 385 -13.47 7.18 3.56
CA ASP A 385 -14.10 8.00 2.52
C ASP A 385 -13.99 9.52 2.82
N ASN A 386 -14.18 9.93 4.08
CA ASN A 386 -13.98 11.33 4.49
C ASN A 386 -12.50 11.77 4.44
N GLY A 387 -11.56 10.87 4.73
CA GLY A 387 -10.12 11.12 4.62
C GLY A 387 -9.71 11.41 3.19
N ILE A 388 -10.20 10.59 2.24
CA ILE A 388 -10.06 10.81 0.79
C ILE A 388 -10.61 12.20 0.41
N ALA A 389 -11.83 12.53 0.85
CA ALA A 389 -12.41 13.86 0.63
C ALA A 389 -11.57 15.00 1.25
N ALA A 390 -10.87 14.76 2.36
CA ALA A 390 -10.02 15.75 3.02
C ALA A 390 -8.68 16.02 2.31
N LEU A 391 -8.09 15.06 1.57
CA LEU A 391 -6.99 15.39 0.64
C LEU A 391 -7.44 16.41 -0.42
N LEU A 392 -8.70 16.31 -0.82
CA LEU A 392 -9.18 16.82 -2.09
C LEU A 392 -9.93 18.15 -1.97
N HIS A 393 -10.51 18.44 -0.81
CA HIS A 393 -11.28 19.66 -0.58
C HIS A 393 -10.65 20.67 0.37
N GLY A 394 -9.65 20.29 1.18
CA GLY A 394 -9.03 21.18 2.18
C GLY A 394 -9.99 21.81 3.21
N SER A 395 -11.25 21.34 3.24
CA SER A 395 -12.37 22.01 3.88
C SER A 395 -13.46 20.99 4.23
N LEU A 396 -13.46 20.54 5.48
CA LEU A 396 -14.66 20.03 6.13
C LEU A 396 -15.13 21.06 7.16
N GLY A 397 -16.40 21.46 7.07
CA GLY A 397 -17.04 22.41 7.98
C GLY A 397 -17.11 21.85 9.40
N THR A 398 -16.15 22.24 10.23
CA THR A 398 -15.68 21.41 11.36
C THR A 398 -16.33 21.72 12.71
N ASN A 399 -17.39 22.52 12.77
CA ASN A 399 -17.95 23.06 14.03
C ASN A 399 -18.42 21.99 15.04
N ALA A 400 -19.04 20.89 14.59
CA ALA A 400 -19.47 19.81 15.48
C ALA A 400 -18.28 18.97 16.00
N CYS A 401 -17.32 18.65 15.11
CA CYS A 401 -16.11 17.90 15.45
C CYS A 401 -15.20 18.70 16.40
N ILE A 402 -14.94 19.97 16.10
CA ILE A 402 -14.13 20.88 16.94
C ILE A 402 -14.68 20.98 18.38
N ASN A 403 -16.00 20.97 18.57
CA ASN A 403 -16.57 21.04 19.91
C ASN A 403 -16.37 19.75 20.72
N ASN A 404 -16.42 18.57 20.08
CA ASN A 404 -16.04 17.32 20.72
C ASN A 404 -14.53 17.25 21.01
N LEU A 405 -13.68 17.65 20.07
CA LEU A 405 -12.22 17.71 20.26
C LEU A 405 -11.81 18.67 21.38
N LYS A 406 -12.45 19.84 21.48
CA LYS A 406 -12.24 20.79 22.60
C LYS A 406 -12.61 20.18 23.96
N ASN A 407 -13.62 19.32 24.02
CA ASN A 407 -14.00 18.64 25.26
C ASN A 407 -13.08 17.47 25.59
N ILE A 408 -12.61 16.71 24.60
CA ILE A 408 -11.58 15.67 24.77
C ILE A 408 -10.27 16.29 25.26
N SER A 409 -9.81 17.37 24.62
CA SER A 409 -8.59 18.10 25.01
C SER A 409 -8.68 18.69 26.43
N ARG A 410 -9.84 19.23 26.84
CA ARG A 410 -10.07 19.66 28.24
C ARG A 410 -9.96 18.48 29.22
N ASN A 411 -10.55 17.34 28.88
CA ASN A 411 -10.54 16.13 29.72
C ASN A 411 -9.15 15.46 29.78
N GLN A 412 -8.35 15.56 28.73
CA GLN A 412 -6.93 15.17 28.76
C GLN A 412 -6.12 16.12 29.64
N LYS A 413 -6.29 17.45 29.50
CA LYS A 413 -5.61 18.42 30.38
C LYS A 413 -5.92 18.22 31.87
N THR A 414 -7.17 17.91 32.25
CA THR A 414 -7.50 17.58 33.65
C THR A 414 -7.04 16.20 34.11
N LYS A 415 -6.72 15.27 33.20
CA LYS A 415 -6.05 14.00 33.54
C LYS A 415 -4.54 14.20 33.73
N LEU A 416 -3.85 14.90 32.84
CA LEU A 416 -2.42 15.20 32.99
C LEU A 416 -2.14 16.03 34.26
N ALA A 417 -2.96 17.05 34.55
CA ALA A 417 -2.84 17.84 35.78
C ALA A 417 -3.10 17.04 37.08
N ARG A 418 -3.56 15.78 37.00
CA ARG A 418 -3.70 14.86 38.14
C ARG A 418 -2.64 13.76 38.19
N SER A 419 -1.79 13.61 37.17
CA SER A 419 -0.62 12.72 37.21
C SER A 419 0.62 13.39 37.80
N ASP A 420 0.72 14.72 37.78
CA ASP A 420 1.89 15.46 38.28
C ASP A 420 2.14 15.30 39.80
N GLU A 421 1.15 14.87 40.58
CA GLU A 421 1.33 14.57 42.02
C GLU A 421 2.07 13.24 42.30
N ARG A 422 2.43 12.45 41.25
CA ARG A 422 3.23 11.23 41.40
C ARG A 422 4.39 11.19 40.39
N GLY A 423 5.46 11.92 40.69
CA GLY A 423 6.77 11.76 40.04
C GLY A 423 6.69 11.86 38.51
N SER A 424 6.49 13.07 38.00
CA SER A 424 6.26 13.33 36.57
C SER A 424 7.44 12.88 35.69
N ASN A 425 7.34 11.67 35.13
CA ASN A 425 8.22 11.17 34.07
C ASN A 425 7.87 11.90 32.76
N THR A 426 8.41 13.11 32.60
CA THR A 426 8.18 13.93 31.41
C THR A 426 8.85 13.33 30.17
N VAL A 427 8.05 12.97 29.16
CA VAL A 427 8.57 12.55 27.85
C VAL A 427 9.08 13.78 27.11
N SER A 428 10.40 13.93 27.06
CA SER A 428 11.05 14.99 26.29
C SER A 428 10.92 14.70 24.79
N HIS A 429 10.51 15.71 24.03
CA HIS A 429 10.48 15.70 22.57
C HIS A 429 11.45 16.76 22.05
N ASP A 430 12.20 16.41 21.00
CA ASP A 430 13.03 17.34 20.27
C ASP A 430 12.19 18.02 19.18
N ALA A 431 12.11 19.35 19.21
CA ALA A 431 11.35 20.15 18.25
C ALA A 431 12.26 20.64 17.11
N PHE A 432 11.90 20.34 15.86
CA PHE A 432 12.68 20.71 14.67
C PHE A 432 11.87 21.58 13.71
N LEU A 433 12.47 22.69 13.27
CA LEU A 433 11.90 23.60 12.28
C LEU A 433 11.52 22.87 10.99
N ILE A 434 10.35 23.20 10.45
CA ILE A 434 9.73 22.49 9.32
C ILE A 434 10.64 22.42 8.08
N ASP A 435 11.38 23.48 7.77
CA ASP A 435 12.31 23.49 6.63
C ASP A 435 13.52 22.58 6.84
N LYS A 436 13.96 22.39 8.09
CA LYS A 436 15.04 21.46 8.43
C LYS A 436 14.57 20.00 8.36
N SER A 437 13.34 19.74 8.76
CA SER A 437 12.69 18.44 8.62
C SER A 437 12.41 18.09 7.15
N ARG A 438 11.99 19.06 6.33
CA ARG A 438 11.87 18.89 4.87
C ARG A 438 13.24 18.59 4.25
N GLN A 439 14.28 19.35 4.60
CA GLN A 439 15.64 19.15 4.10
C GLN A 439 16.22 17.76 4.47
N SER A 440 15.92 17.25 5.67
CA SER A 440 16.40 15.92 6.08
C SER A 440 15.64 14.79 5.39
N ALA A 441 14.33 14.94 5.17
CA ALA A 441 13.51 14.01 4.38
C ALA A 441 13.90 13.97 2.89
N GLU A 442 14.22 15.12 2.29
CA GLU A 442 14.75 15.20 0.92
C GLU A 442 16.08 14.44 0.78
N LEU A 443 16.97 14.60 1.76
CA LEU A 443 18.25 13.90 1.79
C LEU A 443 18.09 12.39 2.04
N PHE A 444 17.14 12.00 2.88
CA PHE A 444 16.78 10.60 3.11
C PHE A 444 16.35 9.93 1.79
N ALA A 445 15.37 10.50 1.08
CA ALA A 445 14.89 9.97 -0.19
C ALA A 445 16.00 9.90 -1.24
N GLN A 446 16.87 10.91 -1.31
CA GLN A 446 18.02 10.91 -2.20
C GLN A 446 18.98 9.75 -1.89
N VAL A 447 19.36 9.56 -0.63
CA VAL A 447 20.26 8.47 -0.20
C VAL A 447 19.66 7.11 -0.56
N VAL A 448 18.39 6.85 -0.20
CA VAL A 448 17.73 5.57 -0.50
C VAL A 448 17.65 5.29 -2.00
N MET A 449 17.23 6.26 -2.81
CA MET A 449 17.04 6.02 -4.25
C MET A 449 18.35 5.88 -5.01
N THR A 450 19.41 6.61 -4.62
CA THR A 450 20.60 6.82 -5.47
C THR A 450 21.91 6.24 -4.94
N THR A 451 21.99 5.79 -3.69
CA THR A 451 23.21 5.17 -3.16
C THR A 451 23.41 3.77 -3.75
N PRO A 452 24.54 3.47 -4.41
CA PRO A 452 24.84 2.12 -4.86
C PRO A 452 25.25 1.23 -3.69
N LEU A 453 24.56 0.10 -3.48
CA LEU A 453 24.78 -0.80 -2.35
C LEU A 453 25.47 -2.09 -2.79
N LYS A 454 26.40 -2.61 -1.98
CA LYS A 454 27.08 -3.90 -2.23
C LYS A 454 26.10 -5.07 -2.14
N ALA A 455 25.16 -5.05 -1.19
CA ALA A 455 24.05 -6.00 -1.11
C ALA A 455 23.20 -6.02 -2.41
N LEU A 456 23.18 -4.92 -3.16
CA LEU A 456 22.54 -4.78 -4.47
C LEU A 456 23.51 -4.96 -5.65
N GLY A 457 24.72 -5.48 -5.45
CA GLY A 457 25.70 -5.70 -6.51
C GLY A 457 26.37 -4.43 -7.05
N GLY A 458 26.47 -3.39 -6.21
CA GLY A 458 26.96 -2.07 -6.61
C GLY A 458 25.92 -1.26 -7.39
N LYS A 459 24.63 -1.54 -7.20
CA LYS A 459 23.50 -0.81 -7.77
C LYS A 459 22.66 -0.12 -6.71
N SER A 460 22.06 1.00 -7.08
CA SER A 460 21.05 1.67 -6.28
C SER A 460 19.65 1.10 -6.56
N PHE A 461 18.71 1.33 -5.64
CA PHE A 461 17.33 0.89 -5.85
C PHE A 461 16.72 1.49 -7.14
N SER A 462 16.96 2.77 -7.43
CA SER A 462 16.41 3.42 -8.64
C SER A 462 17.03 2.94 -9.97
N GLU A 463 18.28 2.45 -9.96
CA GLU A 463 18.88 1.79 -11.11
C GLU A 463 18.23 0.44 -11.41
N ILE A 464 17.88 -0.33 -10.37
CA ILE A 464 17.19 -1.62 -10.52
C ILE A 464 15.74 -1.38 -10.96
N ARG A 465 15.02 -0.53 -10.23
CA ARG A 465 13.62 -0.19 -10.52
C ARG A 465 13.33 1.26 -10.14
N ALA A 466 12.83 2.02 -11.10
CA ALA A 466 12.16 3.29 -10.88
C ALA A 466 11.00 3.43 -11.86
N TRP A 467 9.91 4.07 -11.43
CA TRP A 467 8.76 4.41 -12.26
C TRP A 467 9.12 5.46 -13.31
N LYS A 468 8.84 5.20 -14.59
CA LYS A 468 9.26 6.05 -15.73
C LYS A 468 8.06 6.47 -16.58
N ASP A 469 8.28 7.39 -17.53
CA ASP A 469 7.23 7.85 -18.46
C ASP A 469 6.51 6.72 -19.22
N LYS A 470 7.18 5.58 -19.45
CA LYS A 470 6.56 4.36 -20.01
C LYS A 470 5.50 3.78 -19.07
N ASP A 471 5.82 3.65 -17.78
CA ASP A 471 4.90 3.10 -16.77
C ASP A 471 3.71 4.06 -16.58
N GLU A 472 4.00 5.35 -16.51
CA GLU A 472 3.01 6.43 -16.42
C GLU A 472 2.04 6.43 -17.63
N LYS A 473 2.55 6.18 -18.84
CA LYS A 473 1.72 6.03 -20.05
C LYS A 473 0.81 4.79 -19.99
N ILE A 474 1.28 3.69 -19.40
CA ILE A 474 0.47 2.47 -19.22
C ILE A 474 -0.61 2.71 -18.15
N ALA A 475 -0.25 3.29 -17.00
CA ALA A 475 -1.21 3.66 -15.95
C ALA A 475 -2.28 4.64 -16.47
N ASN A 476 -1.91 5.68 -17.22
CA ASN A 476 -2.88 6.59 -17.84
C ASN A 476 -3.73 5.95 -18.96
N THR A 477 -3.31 4.79 -19.48
CA THR A 477 -4.17 3.96 -20.36
C THR A 477 -5.19 3.19 -19.51
N PHE A 478 -4.76 2.55 -18.42
CA PHE A 478 -5.67 1.89 -17.48
C PHE A 478 -6.68 2.84 -16.83
N ARG A 479 -6.30 4.09 -16.51
CA ARG A 479 -7.25 5.11 -16.00
C ARG A 479 -8.47 5.29 -16.90
N LYS A 480 -8.26 5.32 -18.22
CA LYS A 480 -9.35 5.39 -19.21
C LYS A 480 -10.19 4.11 -19.21
N ILE A 481 -9.55 2.95 -19.18
CA ILE A 481 -10.24 1.63 -19.15
C ILE A 481 -11.11 1.49 -17.88
N LEU A 482 -10.62 1.95 -16.73
CA LEU A 482 -11.36 1.95 -15.46
C LEU A 482 -12.67 2.77 -15.56
N LEU A 483 -12.80 3.70 -16.51
CA LEU A 483 -14.03 4.46 -16.77
C LEU A 483 -14.94 3.87 -17.86
N LEU A 484 -14.43 3.04 -18.80
CA LEU A 484 -15.01 2.80 -20.14
C LEU A 484 -16.18 1.79 -20.30
N GLU A 485 -16.62 1.10 -19.25
CA GLU A 485 -17.63 0.01 -19.29
C GLU A 485 -17.28 -1.28 -20.04
N ASP A 486 -16.62 -1.23 -21.20
CA ASP A 486 -16.22 -2.43 -21.96
C ASP A 486 -15.04 -3.22 -21.34
N ASP A 487 -15.06 -4.55 -21.47
CA ASP A 487 -13.99 -5.48 -21.04
C ASP A 487 -12.77 -5.48 -22.01
N ILE A 488 -12.12 -4.32 -22.18
CA ILE A 488 -10.97 -4.16 -23.11
C ILE A 488 -9.65 -4.71 -22.54
N VAL A 489 -9.66 -5.82 -21.79
CA VAL A 489 -8.44 -6.31 -21.11
C VAL A 489 -7.51 -7.09 -22.04
N ASP A 490 -8.06 -7.79 -23.05
CA ASP A 490 -7.26 -8.64 -23.96
C ASP A 490 -6.17 -7.91 -24.73
N LYS A 491 -6.33 -6.59 -24.96
CA LYS A 491 -5.37 -5.76 -25.69
C LYS A 491 -4.13 -5.37 -24.87
N TYR A 492 -4.15 -5.54 -23.55
CA TYR A 492 -3.12 -5.00 -22.63
C TYR A 492 -2.39 -6.07 -21.82
N LYS A 493 -2.27 -7.30 -22.35
CA LYS A 493 -1.58 -8.43 -21.69
C LYS A 493 -0.05 -8.36 -21.75
N GLU A 494 0.54 -7.52 -22.60
CA GLU A 494 2.00 -7.46 -22.79
C GLU A 494 2.62 -6.22 -22.14
N GLY A 495 3.62 -6.43 -21.27
CA GLY A 495 4.36 -5.36 -20.61
C GLY A 495 3.59 -4.53 -19.58
N CYS A 496 2.38 -4.96 -19.23
CA CYS A 496 1.56 -4.40 -18.17
C CYS A 496 1.69 -5.26 -16.90
N PHE A 497 1.69 -4.59 -15.75
CA PHE A 497 1.79 -5.20 -14.42
C PHE A 497 0.63 -4.72 -13.54
N GLY A 498 0.27 -5.47 -12.51
CA GLY A 498 -0.74 -5.11 -11.52
C GLY A 498 -0.44 -3.78 -10.82
N SER A 499 0.83 -3.43 -10.65
CA SER A 499 1.27 -2.11 -10.16
C SER A 499 0.78 -0.95 -11.05
N HIS A 500 0.71 -1.12 -12.38
CA HIS A 500 0.12 -0.12 -13.29
C HIS A 500 -1.40 0.02 -13.09
N VAL A 501 -2.10 -1.09 -12.82
CA VAL A 501 -3.56 -1.12 -12.61
C VAL A 501 -3.92 -0.50 -11.26
N VAL A 502 -3.18 -0.82 -10.20
CA VAL A 502 -3.34 -0.23 -8.86
C VAL A 502 -3.02 1.27 -8.89
N SER A 503 -1.90 1.67 -9.50
CA SER A 503 -1.51 3.07 -9.68
C SER A 503 -2.60 3.86 -10.44
N ALA A 504 -3.12 3.31 -11.53
CA ALA A 504 -4.23 3.89 -12.27
C ALA A 504 -5.50 4.05 -11.41
N ALA A 505 -5.88 3.04 -10.64
CA ALA A 505 -7.07 3.07 -9.79
C ALA A 505 -6.95 4.05 -8.62
N ILE A 506 -5.76 4.22 -8.04
CA ILE A 506 -5.46 5.26 -7.05
C ILE A 506 -5.64 6.65 -7.67
N MET A 507 -4.96 6.91 -8.79
CA MET A 507 -4.99 8.22 -9.46
C MET A 507 -6.42 8.58 -9.93
N GLU A 508 -7.19 7.61 -10.41
CA GLU A 508 -8.57 7.84 -10.83
C GLU A 508 -9.54 8.00 -9.65
N SER A 509 -9.24 7.40 -8.50
CA SER A 509 -10.01 7.61 -7.26
C SER A 509 -9.86 9.03 -6.69
N ILE A 510 -8.80 9.76 -7.07
CA ILE A 510 -8.52 11.12 -6.59
C ILE A 510 -8.74 12.21 -7.65
N SER A 511 -8.82 11.89 -8.94
CA SER A 511 -8.76 12.89 -10.01
C SER A 511 -10.05 13.68 -10.29
N ASP A 512 -11.17 13.34 -9.66
CA ASP A 512 -12.42 14.09 -9.82
C ASP A 512 -13.28 14.03 -8.55
N THR A 513 -13.25 15.11 -7.79
CA THR A 513 -13.98 15.27 -6.52
C THR A 513 -14.64 16.63 -6.38
N SER A 514 -14.15 17.66 -7.08
CA SER A 514 -14.50 19.07 -6.87
C SER A 514 -15.97 19.42 -7.16
N THR A 515 -16.76 18.52 -7.76
CA THR A 515 -18.11 18.85 -8.25
C THR A 515 -19.27 17.92 -7.87
N ASN A 516 -19.08 16.71 -7.29
CA ASN A 516 -20.22 15.83 -7.01
C ASN A 516 -20.08 14.87 -5.80
N PRO A 517 -20.92 14.98 -4.75
CA PRO A 517 -20.97 14.02 -3.64
C PRO A 517 -21.56 12.63 -3.99
N MET A 518 -21.97 12.36 -5.24
CA MET A 518 -22.34 11.01 -5.70
C MET A 518 -21.14 10.05 -5.90
N ASN A 519 -19.94 10.43 -5.48
CA ASN A 519 -18.69 9.78 -5.90
C ASN A 519 -18.51 8.32 -5.41
N GLN A 520 -19.19 7.90 -4.34
CA GLN A 520 -19.00 6.54 -3.78
C GLN A 520 -19.34 5.41 -4.78
N ALA A 521 -20.33 5.62 -5.65
CA ALA A 521 -20.66 4.65 -6.70
C ALA A 521 -19.57 4.55 -7.78
N ARG A 522 -18.93 5.68 -8.12
CA ARG A 522 -17.78 5.72 -9.04
C ARG A 522 -16.56 5.03 -8.42
N LEU A 523 -16.23 5.34 -7.17
CA LEU A 523 -15.13 4.70 -6.44
C LEU A 523 -15.32 3.17 -6.37
N GLN A 524 -16.53 2.70 -6.08
CA GLN A 524 -16.86 1.27 -6.12
C GLN A 524 -16.75 0.67 -7.53
N SER A 525 -17.12 1.41 -8.59
CA SER A 525 -16.96 0.97 -9.99
C SER A 525 -15.48 0.86 -10.39
N ILE A 526 -14.67 1.88 -10.08
CA ILE A 526 -13.21 1.89 -10.29
C ILE A 526 -12.58 0.71 -9.56
N PHE A 527 -12.89 0.53 -8.28
CA PHE A 527 -12.36 -0.58 -7.48
C PHE A 527 -12.77 -1.95 -8.04
N LYS A 528 -14.05 -2.16 -8.38
CA LYS A 528 -14.51 -3.42 -8.99
C LYS A 528 -13.79 -3.72 -10.31
N ARG A 529 -13.53 -2.70 -11.14
CA ARG A 529 -12.80 -2.87 -12.40
C ARG A 529 -11.31 -3.13 -12.19
N MET A 530 -10.69 -2.48 -11.21
CA MET A 530 -9.32 -2.79 -10.78
C MET A 530 -9.19 -4.29 -10.43
N ILE A 531 -10.11 -4.81 -9.61
CA ILE A 531 -10.17 -6.25 -9.27
C ILE A 531 -10.38 -7.12 -10.53
N SER A 532 -11.30 -6.76 -11.43
CA SER A 532 -11.55 -7.53 -12.68
C SER A 532 -10.32 -7.61 -13.60
N ILE A 533 -9.62 -6.48 -13.79
CA ILE A 533 -8.40 -6.41 -14.60
C ILE A 533 -7.29 -7.24 -13.95
N LEU A 534 -7.06 -7.09 -12.64
CA LEU A 534 -6.06 -7.89 -11.90
C LEU A 534 -6.36 -9.39 -11.95
N ASN A 535 -7.63 -9.81 -11.85
CA ASN A 535 -8.03 -11.20 -12.04
C ASN A 535 -7.72 -11.73 -13.44
N THR A 536 -7.83 -10.88 -14.45
CA THR A 536 -7.53 -11.25 -15.84
C THR A 536 -6.02 -11.38 -16.04
N LEU A 537 -5.22 -10.47 -15.46
CA LEU A 537 -3.76 -10.58 -15.45
C LEU A 537 -3.33 -11.88 -14.73
N HIS A 538 -3.80 -12.12 -13.51
CA HIS A 538 -3.56 -13.34 -12.71
C HIS A 538 -3.80 -14.63 -13.51
N LYS A 539 -4.95 -14.74 -14.18
CA LYS A 539 -5.32 -15.92 -15.00
C LYS A 539 -4.42 -16.14 -16.22
N THR A 540 -3.66 -15.12 -16.63
CA THR A 540 -2.73 -15.19 -17.78
C THR A 540 -1.26 -15.18 -17.39
N ASN A 541 -0.96 -15.07 -16.09
CA ASN A 541 0.38 -15.08 -15.57
C ASN A 541 0.81 -16.55 -15.31
N SER A 542 1.98 -16.92 -15.84
CA SER A 542 2.52 -18.28 -15.79
C SER A 542 2.92 -18.69 -14.36
N GLU A 543 3.28 -17.75 -13.48
CA GLU A 543 3.61 -18.03 -12.07
C GLU A 543 2.45 -18.69 -11.31
N TRP A 544 1.21 -18.34 -11.65
CA TRP A 544 -0.01 -18.91 -11.04
C TRP A 544 -0.55 -20.14 -11.77
N THR A 545 -0.07 -20.45 -12.97
CA THR A 545 -0.67 -21.45 -13.86
C THR A 545 0.26 -22.58 -14.29
N GLU A 546 1.58 -22.42 -14.20
CA GLU A 546 2.55 -23.48 -14.51
C GLU A 546 2.80 -24.39 -13.30
N THR A 547 2.57 -25.69 -13.51
CA THR A 547 2.90 -26.75 -12.55
C THR A 547 4.37 -27.18 -12.62
N ASP A 548 5.12 -26.73 -13.63
CA ASP A 548 6.56 -26.99 -13.81
C ASP A 548 7.34 -25.66 -13.92
N TYR A 549 7.25 -24.81 -12.89
CA TYR A 549 7.94 -23.52 -12.88
C TYR A 549 9.46 -23.69 -12.93
N ILE A 550 10.04 -23.41 -14.10
CA ILE A 550 11.45 -23.08 -14.27
C ILE A 550 11.51 -21.54 -14.34
N PRO A 551 12.36 -20.85 -13.55
CA PRO A 551 12.48 -19.39 -13.62
C PRO A 551 12.94 -18.94 -15.02
N GLN A 552 11.98 -18.64 -15.90
CA GLN A 552 12.25 -18.06 -17.20
C GLN A 552 12.64 -16.60 -16.97
N VAL A 553 13.88 -16.25 -17.33
CA VAL A 553 14.28 -14.87 -17.60
C VAL A 553 13.20 -14.22 -18.49
N PRO A 554 12.62 -13.07 -18.12
CA PRO A 554 11.70 -12.30 -18.97
C PRO A 554 12.27 -11.85 -20.31
N THR A 555 12.47 -12.79 -21.23
CA THR A 555 12.26 -12.50 -22.64
C THR A 555 10.79 -12.10 -22.76
N THR A 556 10.54 -10.84 -23.16
CA THR A 556 9.24 -10.24 -23.48
C THR A 556 8.19 -11.30 -23.80
N ARG A 557 7.14 -11.44 -22.95
CA ARG A 557 6.10 -12.49 -22.96
C ARG A 557 5.99 -13.14 -24.35
N ARG A 558 6.62 -14.32 -24.53
CA ARG A 558 6.98 -14.84 -25.85
C ARG A 558 5.73 -15.13 -26.69
N ILE A 559 5.49 -14.32 -27.73
CA ILE A 559 4.41 -14.57 -28.68
C ILE A 559 4.72 -15.86 -29.45
N GLY A 560 3.74 -16.77 -29.50
CA GLY A 560 3.68 -17.84 -30.50
C GLY A 560 3.40 -17.26 -31.90
N GLY A 561 4.36 -16.53 -32.46
CA GLY A 561 4.23 -15.78 -33.70
C GLY A 561 5.58 -15.63 -34.39
N ARG A 562 5.60 -15.79 -35.73
CA ARG A 562 6.82 -15.85 -36.53
C ARG A 562 7.77 -14.67 -36.25
N SER A 563 9.05 -14.99 -36.05
CA SER A 563 10.12 -14.00 -36.07
C SER A 563 10.18 -13.29 -37.43
N ILE A 564 9.76 -12.03 -37.47
CA ILE A 564 10.17 -11.11 -38.52
C ILE A 564 11.51 -10.55 -38.09
N GLY A 565 12.57 -10.91 -38.83
CA GLY A 565 13.91 -10.41 -38.57
C GLY A 565 13.98 -8.90 -38.83
N GLY A 566 14.56 -8.18 -37.88
CA GLY A 566 14.75 -6.73 -37.93
C GLY A 566 15.69 -6.32 -36.80
N GLU A 567 16.99 -6.40 -37.08
CA GLU A 567 18.00 -5.76 -36.23
C GLU A 567 17.84 -4.24 -36.35
N GLU A 568 17.60 -3.54 -35.24
CA GLU A 568 18.13 -2.19 -35.04
C GLU A 568 18.06 -1.76 -33.56
N ALA A 569 19.15 -1.13 -33.12
CA ALA A 569 19.38 -0.31 -31.92
C ALA A 569 18.40 -0.36 -30.71
N PHE A 570 18.95 -0.51 -29.50
CA PHE A 570 19.19 0.64 -28.60
C PHE A 570 19.90 0.21 -27.30
N TRP A 571 21.09 0.78 -27.08
CA TRP A 571 21.75 1.01 -25.78
C TRP A 571 22.38 2.40 -25.82
#